data_AF-W5VKG8-F1
#
_entry.id   AF-W5VKG8-F1
#
_cell.length_a   1.000
_cell.length_b   1.000
_cell.length_c   1.000
_cell.angle_alpha   90.00
_cell.angle_beta   90.00
_cell.angle_gamma   90.00
#
_symmetry.space_group_name_H-M   'P 1'
#
loop_
_entity.id
_entity.type
_entity.pdbx_description
1 polymer ?
#
loop_
_entity_poly.entity_id
_entity_poly.type
_entity_poly.pdbx_seq_one_letter_code
_entity_poly.pdbx_strand_id
1 'polypeptide(L)'
;GSHVAAYDAYGEEGLKPRDKGVSIAPDIRVEAVKAVLTGQISQTQAAAKFNVAGSASVGKWMKVFSEHGEEGLRSLRIGKKRALHMIDDPVALEAALERSKDKRIQELEQKVRRLELRILYLKKLKALVR
;
A
#
# COMPACT_ATOMS: atom_id res chain seq x y z
N GLY A 1 21.82 -16.50 -9.52
CA GLY A 1 21.61 -15.74 -8.27
C GLY A 1 21.28 -14.30 -8.60
N SER A 2 20.52 -13.59 -7.74
CA SER A 2 20.04 -12.21 -7.98
C SER A 2 21.14 -11.22 -8.36
N HIS A 3 22.38 -11.46 -7.93
CA HIS A 3 23.55 -10.62 -8.23
C HIS A 3 24.05 -10.76 -9.68
N VAL A 4 23.99 -11.95 -10.27
CA VAL A 4 24.40 -12.17 -11.68
C VAL A 4 23.45 -11.45 -12.62
N ALA A 5 22.15 -11.62 -12.42
CA ALA A 5 21.14 -10.94 -13.22
C ALA A 5 21.14 -9.40 -13.05
N ALA A 6 21.55 -8.90 -11.88
CA ALA A 6 21.69 -7.46 -11.65
C ALA A 6 22.91 -6.89 -12.37
N TYR A 7 24.03 -7.62 -12.38
CA TYR A 7 25.23 -7.25 -13.12
C TYR A 7 25.02 -7.33 -14.64
N ASP A 8 24.42 -8.40 -15.15
CA ASP A 8 24.16 -8.57 -16.59
C ASP A 8 23.26 -7.45 -17.15
N ALA A 9 22.36 -6.90 -16.31
CA ALA A 9 21.43 -5.86 -16.72
C ALA A 9 21.95 -4.42 -16.51
N TYR A 10 22.78 -4.19 -15.49
CA TYR A 10 23.16 -2.83 -15.06
C TYR A 10 24.64 -2.64 -14.72
N GLY A 11 25.49 -3.64 -14.97
CA GLY A 11 26.92 -3.59 -14.67
C GLY A 11 27.21 -3.36 -13.18
N GLU A 12 28.25 -2.59 -12.88
CA GLU A 12 28.66 -2.28 -11.50
C GLU A 12 27.57 -1.52 -10.71
N GLU A 13 26.73 -0.72 -11.37
CA GLU A 13 25.59 -0.05 -10.72
C GLU A 13 24.61 -1.05 -10.09
N GLY A 14 24.44 -2.22 -10.73
CA GLY A 14 23.62 -3.31 -10.22
C GLY A 14 24.17 -4.00 -8.97
N LEU A 15 25.43 -3.72 -8.61
CA LEU A 15 26.13 -4.29 -7.46
C LEU A 15 26.27 -3.32 -6.28
N LYS A 16 25.89 -2.04 -6.44
CA LYS A 16 26.03 -1.05 -5.38
C LYS A 16 25.17 -1.42 -4.14
N PRO A 17 25.70 -1.23 -2.92
CA PRO A 17 24.93 -1.41 -1.69
C PRO A 17 23.68 -0.52 -1.70
N ARG A 18 22.56 -1.09 -1.28
CA ARG A 18 21.27 -0.40 -1.27
C ARG A 18 21.10 0.37 0.03
N ASP A 19 20.55 1.58 -0.05
CA ASP A 19 20.17 2.35 1.13
C ASP A 19 19.03 1.64 1.86
N LYS A 20 19.37 1.05 3.02
CA LYS A 20 18.39 0.36 3.86
C LYS A 20 17.46 1.40 4.49
N GLY A 21 16.16 1.30 4.23
CA GLY A 21 15.14 2.09 4.92
C GLY A 21 14.71 3.38 4.22
N VAL A 22 15.22 3.69 3.03
CA VAL A 22 14.71 4.79 2.22
C VAL A 22 13.37 4.40 1.58
N SER A 23 12.33 5.20 1.83
CA SER A 23 11.03 5.02 1.19
C SER A 23 11.15 5.40 -0.29
N ILE A 24 10.87 4.46 -1.19
CA ILE A 24 10.83 4.72 -2.64
C ILE A 24 9.74 5.76 -2.92
N ALA A 25 10.07 6.81 -3.66
CA ALA A 25 9.13 7.85 -4.04
C ALA A 25 7.91 7.27 -4.77
N PRO A 26 6.68 7.81 -4.57
CA PRO A 26 5.47 7.35 -5.23
C PRO A 26 5.61 7.18 -6.75
N ASP A 27 6.19 8.16 -7.43
CA ASP A 27 6.30 8.13 -8.90
C ASP A 27 7.25 7.06 -9.41
N ILE A 28 8.36 6.81 -8.70
CA ILE A 28 9.29 5.72 -9.02
C ILE A 28 8.59 4.35 -8.92
N ARG A 29 7.66 4.17 -7.97
CA ARG A 29 6.88 2.93 -7.86
C ARG A 29 5.94 2.76 -9.05
N VAL A 30 5.28 3.84 -9.46
CA VAL A 30 4.39 3.84 -10.62
C VAL A 30 5.17 3.51 -11.89
N GLU A 31 6.33 4.13 -12.10
CA GLU A 31 7.20 3.86 -13.24
C GLU A 31 7.66 2.39 -13.26
N ALA A 32 8.11 1.87 -12.11
CA ALA A 32 8.52 0.48 -11.99
C ALA A 32 7.40 -0.49 -12.34
N VAL A 33 6.19 -0.27 -11.84
CA VAL A 33 5.03 -1.12 -12.13
C VAL A 33 4.65 -1.02 -13.60
N LYS A 34 4.61 0.17 -14.20
CA LYS A 34 4.30 0.36 -15.63
C LYS A 34 5.32 -0.33 -16.53
N ALA A 35 6.61 -0.23 -16.23
CA ALA A 35 7.67 -0.89 -17.01
C ALA A 35 7.55 -2.42 -16.98
N VAL A 36 7.09 -3.00 -15.86
CA VAL A 36 6.82 -4.44 -15.77
C VAL A 36 5.55 -4.82 -16.51
N LEU A 37 4.46 -4.06 -16.34
CA LEU A 37 3.17 -4.36 -16.98
C LEU A 37 3.22 -4.24 -18.51
N THR A 38 4.03 -3.32 -19.03
CA THR A 38 4.27 -3.16 -20.48
C THR A 38 5.21 -4.22 -21.06
N GLY A 39 5.74 -5.12 -20.24
CA GLY A 39 6.64 -6.20 -20.67
C GLY A 39 8.05 -5.73 -21.02
N GLN A 40 8.41 -4.48 -20.73
CA GLN A 40 9.76 -3.95 -21.01
C GLN A 40 10.83 -4.61 -20.15
N ILE A 41 10.50 -4.90 -18.89
CA ILE A 41 11.42 -5.50 -17.91
C ILE A 41 10.68 -6.47 -16.97
N SER A 42 11.40 -7.49 -16.48
CA SER A 42 10.90 -8.36 -15.41
C SER A 42 10.85 -7.65 -14.05
N GLN A 43 10.12 -8.21 -13.08
CA GLN A 43 10.11 -7.70 -11.69
C GLN A 43 11.51 -7.63 -11.06
N THR A 44 12.38 -8.58 -11.38
CA THR A 44 13.77 -8.63 -10.91
C THR A 44 14.59 -7.49 -11.51
N GLN A 45 14.46 -7.26 -12.82
CA GLN A 45 15.11 -6.15 -13.51
C GLN A 45 14.57 -4.79 -13.02
N ALA A 46 13.27 -4.67 -12.78
CA ALA A 46 12.67 -3.47 -12.19
C ALA A 46 13.20 -3.21 -10.78
N ALA A 47 13.31 -4.27 -9.96
CA ALA A 47 13.86 -4.14 -8.63
C ALA A 47 15.31 -3.63 -8.67
N ALA A 48 16.14 -4.13 -9.59
CA ALA A 48 17.50 -3.62 -9.77
C ALA A 48 17.51 -2.17 -10.28
N LYS A 49 16.79 -1.86 -11.37
CA LYS A 49 16.73 -0.52 -12.00
C LYS A 49 16.31 0.59 -11.04
N PHE A 50 15.26 0.33 -10.26
CA PHE A 50 14.64 1.33 -9.38
C PHE A 50 15.13 1.23 -7.93
N ASN A 51 16.26 0.56 -7.72
CA ASN A 51 16.88 0.32 -6.40
C ASN A 51 15.92 -0.22 -5.32
N VAL A 52 14.98 -1.09 -5.69
CA VAL A 52 13.99 -1.68 -4.79
C VAL A 52 14.57 -2.89 -4.08
N ALA A 53 14.33 -3.02 -2.77
CA ALA A 53 14.85 -4.11 -1.93
C ALA A 53 14.71 -5.54 -2.52
N GLY A 54 13.71 -5.80 -3.37
CA GLY A 54 13.64 -7.02 -4.16
C GLY A 54 12.40 -7.11 -5.05
N SER A 55 12.36 -8.13 -5.92
CA SER A 55 11.23 -8.39 -6.84
C SER A 55 9.90 -8.58 -6.10
N ALA A 56 9.91 -9.16 -4.90
CA ALA A 56 8.73 -9.29 -4.04
C ALA A 56 8.07 -7.94 -3.71
N SER A 57 8.85 -6.87 -3.56
CA SER A 57 8.31 -5.52 -3.32
C SER A 57 7.59 -4.99 -4.57
N VAL A 58 8.16 -5.22 -5.75
CA VAL A 58 7.55 -4.87 -7.04
C VAL A 58 6.25 -5.67 -7.23
N GLY A 59 6.25 -6.97 -6.94
CA GLY A 59 5.04 -7.80 -6.98
C GLY A 59 3.93 -7.29 -6.05
N LYS A 60 4.27 -6.81 -4.84
CA LYS A 60 3.31 -6.17 -3.94
C LYS A 60 2.74 -4.87 -4.52
N TRP A 61 3.56 -4.05 -5.16
CA TRP A 61 3.11 -2.83 -5.83
C TRP A 61 2.18 -3.12 -6.99
N MET A 62 2.50 -4.13 -7.81
CA MET A 62 1.63 -4.58 -8.89
C MET A 62 0.26 -5.02 -8.39
N LYS A 63 0.20 -5.76 -7.27
CA LYS A 63 -1.07 -6.16 -6.65
C LYS A 63 -1.90 -4.95 -6.20
N VAL A 64 -1.26 -3.99 -5.53
CA VAL A 64 -1.95 -2.75 -5.11
C VAL A 64 -2.45 -1.97 -6.32
N PHE A 65 -1.63 -1.85 -7.37
CA PHE A 65 -2.00 -1.20 -8.61
C PHE A 65 -3.20 -1.90 -9.29
N SER A 66 -3.24 -3.23 -9.31
CA SER A 66 -4.38 -3.97 -9.88
C SER A 66 -5.67 -3.80 -9.08
N GLU A 67 -5.59 -3.66 -7.77
CA GLU A 67 -6.77 -3.57 -6.89
C GLU A 67 -7.28 -2.12 -6.73
N HIS A 68 -6.37 -1.14 -6.73
CA HIS A 68 -6.65 0.24 -6.32
C HIS A 68 -6.13 1.29 -7.32
N GLY A 69 -5.59 0.86 -8.46
CA GLY A 69 -5.05 1.74 -9.49
C GLY A 69 -3.80 2.51 -9.08
N GLU A 70 -3.46 3.51 -9.88
CA GLU A 70 -2.28 4.35 -9.70
C GLU A 70 -2.35 5.16 -8.40
N GLU A 71 -3.54 5.67 -8.04
CA GLU A 71 -3.77 6.43 -6.81
C GLU A 71 -3.55 5.55 -5.57
N GLY A 72 -4.04 4.30 -5.59
CA GLY A 72 -3.79 3.33 -4.54
C GLY A 72 -2.30 3.01 -4.37
N LEU A 73 -1.55 2.93 -5.46
CA LEU A 73 -0.11 2.72 -5.41
C LEU A 73 0.63 3.95 -4.87
N ARG A 74 0.23 5.17 -5.28
CA ARG A 74 0.84 6.41 -4.76
C ARG A 74 0.62 6.57 -3.26
N SER A 75 -0.59 6.25 -2.79
CA SER A 75 -0.98 6.33 -1.38
C SER A 75 -0.48 5.17 -0.51
N LEU A 76 0.10 4.12 -1.11
CA LEU A 76 0.63 2.98 -0.38
C LEU A 76 1.70 3.42 0.63
N ARG A 77 1.45 3.20 1.93
CA ARG A 77 2.47 3.37 2.97
C ARG A 77 3.47 2.23 2.93
N ILE A 78 4.75 2.58 2.79
CA ILE A 78 5.88 1.65 2.87
C ILE A 78 6.60 1.85 4.20
N GLY A 79 7.06 0.75 4.79
CA GLY A 79 7.73 0.74 6.09
C GLY A 79 6.86 0.21 7.22
N LYS A 80 7.51 -0.10 8.35
CA LYS A 80 6.84 -0.55 9.57
C LYS A 80 6.00 0.61 10.12
N LYS A 81 4.76 0.35 10.54
CA LYS A 81 3.99 1.36 11.30
C LYS A 81 4.84 1.72 12.52
N ARG A 82 5.23 3.00 12.67
CA ARG A 82 5.79 3.47 13.94
C ARG A 82 4.73 3.23 14.99
N ALA A 83 5.08 2.48 16.03
CA ALA A 83 4.14 2.23 17.12
C ALA A 83 3.87 3.54 17.84
N LEU A 84 2.65 3.72 18.38
CA LEU A 84 2.25 4.96 19.06
C LEU A 84 3.20 5.32 20.21
N HIS A 85 3.75 4.32 20.91
CA HIS A 85 4.73 4.53 21.98
C HIS A 85 6.09 5.09 21.53
N MET A 86 6.33 5.17 20.21
CA MET A 86 7.56 5.74 19.64
C MET A 86 7.38 7.21 19.20
N ILE A 87 6.26 7.85 19.55
CA ILE A 87 6.02 9.27 19.29
C ILE A 87 6.34 10.01 20.58
N ASP A 88 7.52 10.64 20.61
CA ASP A 88 8.00 11.37 21.80
C ASP A 88 7.31 12.73 21.97
N ASP A 89 6.76 13.28 20.88
CA ASP A 89 6.02 14.55 20.90
C ASP A 89 4.55 14.34 21.35
N PRO A 90 4.12 14.93 22.47
CA PRO A 90 2.78 14.73 23.02
C PRO A 90 1.67 15.18 22.07
N VAL A 91 1.89 16.27 21.32
CA VAL A 91 0.90 16.82 20.38
C VAL A 91 0.70 15.89 19.18
N ALA A 92 1.80 15.39 18.60
CA ALA A 92 1.76 14.43 17.51
C ALA A 92 1.12 13.10 17.94
N LEU A 93 1.34 12.67 19.19
CA LEU A 93 0.72 11.47 19.76
C LEU A 93 -0.79 11.64 19.90
N GLU A 94 -1.24 12.75 20.48
CA GLU A 94 -2.66 13.06 20.65
C GLU A 94 -3.37 13.16 19.29
N ALA A 95 -2.79 13.88 18.33
CA ALA A 95 -3.33 13.97 16.97
C ALA A 95 -3.37 12.60 16.26
N ALA A 96 -2.39 11.72 16.50
CA ALA A 96 -2.41 10.36 15.97
C ALA A 96 -3.50 9.50 16.60
N LEU A 97 -3.73 9.65 17.90
CA LEU A 97 -4.78 8.97 18.63
C LEU A 97 -6.16 9.45 18.15
N GLU A 98 -6.36 10.75 17.99
CA GLU A 98 -7.62 11.33 17.54
C GLU A 98 -7.99 10.85 16.13
N ARG A 99 -7.03 10.88 15.19
CA ARG A 99 -7.22 10.27 13.86
C ARG A 99 -7.62 8.80 13.91
N SER A 100 -7.10 8.05 14.89
CA SER A 100 -7.47 6.65 15.09
C SER A 100 -8.89 6.50 15.61
N LYS A 101 -9.35 7.41 16.48
CA LYS A 101 -10.73 7.46 16.97
C LYS A 101 -11.69 7.83 15.84
N ASP A 102 -11.39 8.86 15.06
CA ASP A 102 -12.20 9.29 13.92
C ASP A 102 -12.45 8.16 12.94
N LYS A 103 -11.39 7.42 12.59
CA LYS A 103 -11.52 6.25 11.71
C LYS A 103 -12.45 5.20 12.31
N ARG A 104 -12.34 4.94 13.62
CA ARG A 104 -13.21 4.00 14.32
C ARG A 104 -14.66 4.47 14.33
N ILE A 105 -14.89 5.76 14.52
CA ILE A 105 -16.22 6.39 14.47
C ILE A 105 -16.82 6.17 13.08
N GLN A 106 -16.08 6.49 12.00
CA GLN A 106 -16.55 6.29 10.63
C GLN A 106 -16.92 4.83 10.32
N GLU A 107 -16.10 3.87 10.78
CA GLU A 107 -16.40 2.43 10.62
C GLU A 107 -17.68 2.02 11.37
N LEU A 108 -17.89 2.55 12.58
CA LEU A 108 -19.09 2.29 13.38
C LEU A 108 -20.33 2.90 12.74
N GLU A 109 -20.25 4.14 12.27
CA GLU A 109 -21.34 4.81 11.56
C GLU A 109 -21.77 4.04 10.31
N GLN A 110 -20.81 3.57 9.50
CA GLN A 110 -21.12 2.73 8.35
C GLN A 110 -21.82 1.43 8.76
N LYS A 111 -21.42 0.83 9.89
CA LYS A 111 -22.07 -0.37 10.42
C LYS A 111 -23.49 -0.08 10.89
N VAL A 112 -23.72 1.04 11.58
CA VAL A 112 -25.06 1.48 12.01
C VAL A 112 -25.95 1.66 10.78
N ARG A 113 -25.52 2.43 9.78
CA ARG A 113 -26.26 2.62 8.51
C ARG A 113 -26.64 1.30 7.85
N ARG A 114 -25.71 0.34 7.77
CA ARG A 114 -26.00 -1.00 7.22
C ARG A 114 -27.05 -1.76 8.02
N LEU A 115 -26.98 -1.70 9.36
CA LEU A 115 -27.94 -2.37 10.23
C LEU A 115 -29.33 -1.74 10.14
N GLU A 116 -29.41 -0.43 10.10
CA GLU A 116 -30.68 0.31 9.92
C GLU A 116 -31.36 -0.08 8.62
N LEU A 117 -30.60 -0.13 7.51
CA LEU A 117 -31.13 -0.56 6.22
C LEU A 117 -31.64 -2.01 6.28
N ARG A 118 -30.90 -2.91 6.94
CA ARG A 118 -31.33 -4.31 7.11
C ARG A 118 -32.61 -4.42 7.92
N ILE A 119 -32.74 -3.66 9.01
CA ILE A 119 -33.95 -3.63 9.84
C ILE A 119 -35.13 -3.10 9.02
N LEU A 120 -34.93 -2.00 8.27
CA LEU A 120 -35.96 -1.42 7.43
C LEU A 120 -36.48 -2.42 6.39
N TYR A 121 -35.57 -3.12 5.71
CA TYR A 121 -35.92 -4.14 4.73
C TYR A 121 -36.74 -5.29 5.35
N LEU A 122 -36.32 -5.79 6.52
CA LEU A 122 -37.04 -6.85 7.23
C LEU A 122 -38.45 -6.40 7.68
N LYS A 123 -38.60 -5.14 8.11
CA LYS A 123 -39.92 -4.57 8.45
C LYS A 123 -40.84 -4.52 7.24
N LYS A 124 -40.33 -4.10 6.08
CA LYS A 124 -41.11 -4.09 4.83
C LYS A 124 -41.53 -5.49 4.40
N LEU A 125 -40.62 -6.48 4.44
CA LEU A 125 -40.97 -7.87 4.12
C LEU A 125 -42.06 -8.43 5.02
N LYS A 126 -41.97 -8.19 6.34
CA LYS A 126 -43.02 -8.61 7.28
C LYS A 126 -44.38 -7.96 7.01
N ALA A 127 -44.39 -6.74 6.48
CA ALA A 127 -45.64 -6.06 6.13
C ALA A 127 -46.28 -6.60 4.84
N LEU A 128 -45.48 -7.20 3.94
CA LEU A 128 -45.95 -7.80 2.68
C LEU A 128 -46.43 -9.25 2.83
N VAL A 129 -46.14 -9.90 3.95
CA VAL A 129 -46.52 -11.29 4.26
C VAL A 129 -47.70 -11.34 5.24
N ARG A 130 -48.32 -10.18 5.53
CA ARG A 130 -49.54 -10.06 6.33
C ARG A 130 -50.76 -9.84 5.44
#